data_AF-A0A3B8MC68-F1
#
_entry.id   AF-A0A3B8MC68-F1
#
_cell.length_a   1.000
_cell.length_b   1.000
_cell.length_c   1.000
_cell.angle_alpha   90.00
_cell.angle_beta   90.00
_cell.angle_gamma   90.00
#
_symmetry.space_group_name_H-M   'P 1'
#
loop_
_entity.id
_entity.type
_entity.pdbx_description
1 polymer ?
#
loop_
_entity_poly.entity_id
_entity_poly.type
_entity_poly.pdbx_seq_one_letter_code
_entity_poly.pdbx_strand_id
1 'polypeptide(L)'
;MADTMVVDAANNTIDIENLSREFGEVVDRIQNEMDGAFAAMSDSDWGRVDRAERVVDECAEDLRMGRCDRTIWLLALESYEKAWGAVLERRVGHQSLAA
;
A
#
# COMPACT_ATOMS: atom_id res chain seq x y z
N MET A 1 -5.00 -27.20 7.78
CA MET A 1 -4.76 -26.04 6.90
C MET A 1 -5.93 -25.13 7.17
N ALA A 2 -5.71 -23.98 7.80
CA ALA A 2 -6.81 -23.07 8.11
C ALA A 2 -7.37 -22.52 6.79
N ASP A 3 -8.68 -22.44 6.68
CA ASP A 3 -9.35 -21.84 5.53
C ASP A 3 -8.88 -20.38 5.40
N THR A 4 -7.97 -20.12 4.46
CA THR A 4 -7.44 -18.78 4.16
C THR A 4 -8.40 -17.96 3.30
N MET A 5 -9.65 -18.43 3.19
CA MET A 5 -10.69 -17.84 2.36
C MET A 5 -11.66 -17.02 3.23
N VAL A 6 -11.88 -15.76 2.86
CA VAL A 6 -12.89 -14.89 3.45
C VAL A 6 -13.92 -14.52 2.41
N VAL A 7 -15.16 -14.33 2.84
CA VAL A 7 -16.23 -13.83 1.97
C VAL A 7 -16.32 -12.33 2.18
N ASP A 8 -16.18 -11.59 1.09
CA ASP A 8 -16.20 -10.13 1.10
C ASP A 8 -17.63 -9.57 1.16
N ALA A 9 -17.76 -8.26 1.29
CA ALA A 9 -19.07 -7.60 1.36
C ALA A 9 -19.92 -7.76 0.06
N ALA A 10 -19.27 -8.09 -1.06
CA ALA A 10 -19.90 -8.38 -2.35
C ALA A 10 -20.16 -9.89 -2.57
N ASN A 11 -19.97 -10.72 -1.53
CA ASN A 11 -20.14 -12.17 -1.52
C ASN A 11 -19.17 -12.92 -2.46
N ASN A 12 -18.00 -12.35 -2.72
CA ASN A 12 -16.90 -13.01 -3.42
C ASN A 12 -16.01 -13.76 -2.42
N THR A 13 -15.56 -14.94 -2.81
CA THR A 13 -14.50 -15.65 -2.08
C THR A 13 -13.16 -14.99 -2.36
N ILE A 14 -12.54 -14.43 -1.33
CA ILE A 14 -11.22 -13.83 -1.37
C ILE A 14 -10.23 -14.74 -0.67
N ASP A 15 -9.13 -15.03 -1.34
CA ASP A 15 -7.99 -15.74 -0.78
C ASP A 15 -7.01 -14.74 -0.14
N ILE A 16 -6.84 -14.82 1.18
CA ILE A 16 -5.94 -13.94 1.93
C ILE A 16 -4.48 -14.12 1.48
N GLU A 17 -4.07 -15.30 0.99
CA GLU A 17 -2.71 -15.50 0.47
C GLU A 17 -2.48 -14.66 -0.80
N ASN A 18 -3.49 -14.54 -1.65
CA ASN A 18 -3.41 -13.69 -2.84
C ASN A 18 -3.36 -12.20 -2.45
N LEU A 19 -4.15 -11.76 -1.48
CA LEU A 19 -4.07 -10.38 -0.97
C LEU A 19 -2.68 -10.05 -0.42
N SER A 20 -2.10 -10.98 0.36
CA SER A 20 -0.76 -10.83 0.93
C SER A 20 0.31 -10.75 -0.16
N ARG A 21 0.14 -11.52 -1.23
CA ARG A 21 1.04 -11.48 -2.39
C ARG A 21 0.98 -10.14 -3.12
N GLU A 22 -0.22 -9.63 -3.37
CA GLU A 22 -0.42 -8.35 -4.04
C GLU A 22 0.16 -7.17 -3.25
N PHE A 23 -0.04 -7.18 -1.92
CA PHE A 23 0.63 -6.20 -1.05
C PHE A 23 2.15 -6.34 -1.12
N GLY A 24 2.66 -7.58 -1.09
CA GLY A 24 4.09 -7.86 -1.25
C GLY A 24 4.67 -7.32 -2.55
N GLU A 25 3.97 -7.45 -3.68
CA GLU A 25 4.38 -6.91 -4.98
C GLU A 25 4.45 -5.38 -4.97
N VAL A 26 3.49 -4.70 -4.32
CA VAL A 26 3.51 -3.24 -4.17
C VAL A 26 4.72 -2.81 -3.32
N VAL A 27 4.95 -3.49 -2.19
CA VAL A 27 6.09 -3.20 -1.30
C VAL A 27 7.42 -3.43 -2.02
N ASP A 28 7.56 -4.50 -2.79
CA ASP A 28 8.78 -4.78 -3.55
C ASP A 28 9.04 -3.71 -4.62
N ARG A 29 8.01 -3.25 -5.35
CA ARG A 29 8.16 -2.11 -6.28
C ARG A 29 8.66 -0.85 -5.58
N ILE A 30 8.03 -0.49 -4.47
CA ILE A 30 8.42 0.67 -3.66
C ILE A 30 9.88 0.53 -3.21
N GLN A 31 10.26 -0.62 -2.65
CA GLN A 31 11.62 -0.85 -2.15
C GLN A 31 12.67 -0.75 -3.27
N ASN A 32 12.37 -1.29 -4.46
CA ASN A 32 13.26 -1.18 -5.62
C ASN A 32 13.42 0.27 -6.11
N GLU A 33 12.36 1.07 -6.09
CA GLU A 33 12.42 2.49 -6.46
C GLU A 33 13.10 3.38 -5.40
N MET A 34 13.12 2.91 -4.15
CA MET A 34 13.55 3.67 -2.97
C MET A 34 15.04 3.62 -2.65
N ASP A 35 15.90 3.04 -3.50
CA ASP A 35 17.32 2.77 -3.25
C ASP A 35 18.02 3.84 -2.35
N GLY A 36 18.11 3.56 -1.04
CA GLY A 36 18.75 4.41 -0.04
C GLY A 36 18.01 5.70 0.39
N ALA A 37 16.82 6.00 -0.13
CA ALA A 37 16.12 7.28 0.06
C ALA A 37 15.38 7.42 1.42
N PHE A 38 15.24 6.33 2.18
CA PHE A 38 14.57 6.31 3.49
C PHE A 38 15.16 7.33 4.49
N ALA A 39 16.48 7.44 4.55
CA ALA A 39 17.18 8.29 5.52
C ALA A 39 16.95 9.80 5.29
N ALA A 40 16.48 10.18 4.10
CA ALA A 40 16.32 11.56 3.72
C ALA A 40 14.85 12.04 3.80
N MET A 41 13.92 11.17 4.20
CA MET A 41 12.48 11.48 4.27
C MET A 41 12.16 12.49 5.37
N SER A 42 11.30 13.46 5.07
CA SER A 42 10.83 14.40 6.08
C SER A 42 9.72 13.78 6.93
N ASP A 43 9.49 14.31 8.12
CA ASP A 43 8.37 13.89 8.99
C ASP A 43 7.01 14.00 8.28
N SER A 44 6.86 14.95 7.35
CA SER A 44 5.64 15.12 6.55
C SER A 44 5.45 14.01 5.52
N ASP A 45 6.55 13.53 4.92
CA ASP A 45 6.53 12.40 3.99
C ASP A 45 6.20 11.11 4.73
N TRP A 46 6.83 10.90 5.89
CA TRP A 46 6.51 9.80 6.80
C TRP A 46 5.04 9.83 7.25
N GLY A 47 4.52 11.00 7.63
CA GLY A 47 3.11 11.14 8.00
C GLY A 47 2.13 10.92 6.83
N ARG A 48 2.56 11.07 5.58
CA ARG A 48 1.73 10.73 4.41
C ARG A 48 1.71 9.22 4.18
N VAL A 49 2.86 8.56 4.27
CA VAL A 49 2.98 7.11 4.14
C VAL A 49 2.23 6.41 5.29
N ASP A 50 2.44 6.82 6.54
CA ASP A 50 1.78 6.25 7.73
C ASP A 50 0.25 6.31 7.63
N ARG A 51 -0.31 7.40 7.10
CA ARG A 51 -1.75 7.49 6.84
C ARG A 51 -2.22 6.51 5.78
N ALA A 52 -1.44 6.29 4.73
CA ALA A 52 -1.81 5.34 3.68
C ALA A 52 -1.67 3.89 4.17
N GLU A 53 -0.65 3.60 4.97
CA GLU A 53 -0.47 2.30 5.64
C GLU A 53 -1.65 1.98 6.56
N ARG A 54 -2.08 2.93 7.40
CA ARG A 54 -3.29 2.77 8.22
C ARG A 54 -4.54 2.41 7.43
N VAL A 55 -4.73 3.02 6.25
CA VAL A 55 -5.88 2.71 5.38
C VAL A 55 -5.80 1.27 4.85
N VAL A 56 -4.61 0.78 4.53
CA VAL A 56 -4.40 -0.61 4.12
C VAL A 56 -4.69 -1.57 5.29
N ASP A 57 -4.22 -1.25 6.50
CA ASP A 57 -4.45 -2.05 7.70
C ASP A 57 -5.95 -2.14 8.04
N GLU A 58 -6.64 -1.00 8.09
CA GLU A 58 -8.09 -0.95 8.34
C GLU A 58 -8.87 -1.74 7.28
N CYS A 59 -8.46 -1.62 6.02
CA CYS A 59 -9.07 -2.36 4.90
C CYS A 59 -8.85 -3.88 5.02
N ALA A 60 -7.66 -4.31 5.46
CA ALA A 60 -7.36 -5.72 5.71
C ALA A 60 -8.21 -6.28 6.88
N GLU A 61 -8.39 -5.49 7.94
CA GLU A 61 -9.27 -5.87 9.05
C GLU A 61 -10.73 -5.96 8.62
N ASP A 62 -11.22 -5.00 7.84
CA ASP A 62 -12.59 -5.03 7.34
C ASP A 62 -12.84 -6.16 6.34
N LEU A 63 -11.85 -6.53 5.52
CA LEU A 63 -11.92 -7.71 4.66
C LEU A 63 -12.03 -9.00 5.48
N ARG A 64 -11.27 -9.12 6.57
CA ARG A 64 -11.40 -10.26 7.51
C ARG A 64 -12.77 -10.34 8.16
N MET A 65 -13.42 -9.20 8.39
CA MET A 65 -14.77 -9.13 8.96
C MET A 65 -15.88 -9.21 7.91
N GLY A 66 -15.56 -9.30 6.61
CA GLY A 66 -16.54 -9.30 5.51
C GLY A 66 -17.25 -7.96 5.32
N ARG A 67 -16.68 -6.85 5.81
CA ARG A 67 -17.22 -5.48 5.71
C ARG A 67 -16.65 -4.66 4.56
N CYS A 68 -15.60 -5.18 3.93
CA CYS A 68 -14.91 -4.58 2.81
C CYS A 68 -14.96 -5.53 1.60
N ASP A 69 -14.74 -5.00 0.41
CA ASP A 69 -14.69 -5.76 -0.84
C ASP A 69 -13.35 -5.61 -1.57
N ARG A 70 -13.12 -6.49 -2.53
CA ARG A 70 -11.90 -6.54 -3.35
C ARG A 70 -11.54 -5.19 -3.99
N THR A 71 -12.53 -4.40 -4.40
CA THR A 71 -12.32 -3.10 -5.06
C THR A 71 -11.74 -2.09 -4.08
N ILE A 72 -12.29 -2.03 -2.86
CA ILE A 72 -11.81 -1.13 -1.81
C ILE A 72 -10.36 -1.48 -1.42
N TRP A 73 -10.03 -2.77 -1.36
CA TRP A 73 -8.64 -3.21 -1.16
C TRP A 73 -7.70 -2.74 -2.26
N LEU A 74 -8.09 -2.89 -3.53
CA LEU A 74 -7.28 -2.40 -4.65
C LEU A 74 -7.09 -0.88 -4.59
N LEU A 75 -8.11 -0.12 -4.21
CA LEU A 75 -8.02 1.33 -4.02
C LEU A 75 -7.10 1.71 -2.84
N ALA A 76 -7.12 0.94 -1.75
CA ALA A 76 -6.21 1.13 -0.62
C ALA A 76 -4.75 0.90 -1.03
N LEU A 77 -4.48 -0.18 -1.79
CA LEU A 77 -3.15 -0.44 -2.35
C LEU A 77 -2.69 0.64 -3.32
N GLU A 78 -3.56 1.10 -4.22
CA GLU A 78 -3.26 2.19 -5.15
C GLU A 78 -2.95 3.51 -4.41
N SER A 79 -3.68 3.80 -3.33
CA SER A 79 -3.44 4.97 -2.47
C SER A 79 -2.08 4.88 -1.78
N TYR A 80 -1.73 3.70 -1.26
CA TYR A 80 -0.43 3.43 -0.66
C TYR A 80 0.71 3.59 -1.67
N GLU A 81 0.58 3.02 -2.85
CA GLU A 81 1.54 3.17 -3.95
C GLU A 81 1.70 4.63 -4.37
N LYS A 82 0.60 5.39 -4.51
CA LYS A 82 0.64 6.83 -4.81
C LYS A 82 1.28 7.67 -3.71
N ALA A 83 1.10 7.30 -2.44
CA ALA A 83 1.74 7.99 -1.33
C ALA A 83 3.26 7.87 -1.41
N TRP A 84 3.75 6.66 -1.70
CA TRP A 84 5.16 6.40 -1.95
C TRP A 84 5.67 7.07 -3.22
N GLY A 85 4.96 6.95 -4.34
CA GLY A 85 5.29 7.61 -5.60
C GLY A 85 5.42 9.13 -5.45
N ALA A 86 4.52 9.78 -4.71
CA ALA A 86 4.61 11.22 -4.46
C ALA A 86 5.84 11.62 -3.62
N VAL A 87 6.31 10.75 -2.71
CA VAL A 87 7.56 10.98 -1.96
C VAL A 87 8.77 10.83 -2.88
N LEU A 88 8.74 9.85 -3.79
CA LEU A 88 9.81 9.55 -4.74
C LEU A 88 9.92 10.59 -5.86
N GLU A 89 8.81 10.94 -6.52
CA GLU A 89 8.76 11.94 -7.60
C GLU A 89 9.19 13.34 -7.14
N ARG A 90 8.81 13.73 -5.92
CA ARG A 90 9.20 15.02 -5.33
C ARG A 90 10.72 15.16 -5.17
N ARG A 91 11.44 14.04 -5.20
CA ARG A 91 12.91 14.02 -5.21
C ARG A 91 13.52 13.97 -6.60
N VAL A 92 12.95 13.23 -7.53
CA VAL A 92 13.39 13.26 -8.94
C VAL A 92 13.28 14.69 -9.49
N GLY A 93 12.22 15.41 -9.13
CA GLY A 93 12.04 16.82 -9.48
C GLY A 93 13.03 17.78 -8.78
N HIS A 94 13.47 17.49 -7.55
CA HIS A 94 14.46 18.31 -6.84
C HIS A 94 15.91 18.04 -7.28
N GLN A 95 16.24 16.82 -7.70
CA GLN A 95 17.58 16.52 -8.23
C GLN A 95 17.83 17.16 -9.60
N SER A 96 16.79 17.34 -10.44
CA SER A 96 16.93 17.98 -11.76
C SER A 96 17.10 19.51 -11.74
N LEU A 97 16.84 20.18 -10.61
CA LEU A 97 16.97 21.65 -10.49
C LEU A 97 18.28 22.10 -9.81
N ALA A 98 19.15 21.15 -9.46
CA ALA A 98 20.43 21.41 -8.80
C ALA A 98 21.66 21.12 -9.70
N ALA A 99 21.47 21.03 -11.02
CA ALA A 99 22.54 20.80 -12.01
C ALA A 99 22.82 22.06 -12.85
#